data_AF-A0A9D4E6Q3-F1
#
_entry.id   AF-A0A9D4E6Q3-F1
#
_cell.length_a   1.000
_cell.length_b   1.000
_cell.length_c   1.000
_cell.angle_alpha   90.00
_cell.angle_beta   90.00
_cell.angle_gamma   90.00
#
_symmetry.space_group_name_H-M   'P 1'
#
loop_
_entity.id
_entity.type
_entity.pdbx_description
1 polymer ?
#
loop_
_entity_poly.entity_id
_entity_poly.type
_entity_poly.pdbx_seq_one_letter_code
_entity_poly.pdbx_strand_id
1 'polypeptide(L)'
;MLGVSSCDMLGVSYSNMLGVSSCDMLGVSSCDMLGVSSIDMLGVSSCDMLGVSSCDMLGVSSCDMLGVSSCDMLGVSSCDMLGVNSCDMLGVSSCDMLEVSSCDMLGVSSCDMLGVSSCDMLGVSSCDM
;
A
#
# COMPACT_ATOMS: atom_id res chain seq x y z
N MET A 1 -4.55 -25.09 0.58
CA MET A 1 -3.77 -23.92 0.12
C MET A 1 -3.32 -24.18 -1.29
N LEU A 2 -4.02 -23.64 -2.28
CA LEU A 2 -3.52 -23.52 -3.65
C LEU A 2 -2.68 -22.25 -3.72
N GLY A 3 -1.60 -22.20 -2.93
CA GLY A 3 -0.75 -21.02 -2.92
C GLY A 3 0.28 -21.11 -4.03
N VAL A 4 0.35 -20.08 -4.88
CA VAL A 4 1.50 -19.92 -5.77
C VAL A 4 2.68 -19.46 -4.93
N SER A 5 3.82 -20.12 -5.12
CA SER A 5 5.04 -19.80 -4.36
C SER A 5 5.61 -18.45 -4.77
N SER A 6 5.49 -18.08 -6.05
CA SER A 6 5.96 -16.81 -6.57
C SER A 6 5.22 -16.46 -7.86
N CYS A 7 5.10 -15.18 -8.18
CA CYS A 7 4.64 -14.71 -9.48
C CYS A 7 5.39 -13.46 -9.94
N ASP A 8 5.54 -13.32 -11.26
CA ASP A 8 6.09 -12.12 -11.88
C ASP A 8 5.11 -11.64 -12.95
N MET A 9 4.80 -10.36 -12.96
CA MET A 9 3.82 -9.77 -13.86
C MET A 9 4.34 -8.51 -14.53
N LEU A 10 4.29 -8.50 -15.86
CA LEU A 10 4.83 -7.41 -16.67
C LEU A 10 3.78 -6.91 -17.68
N GLY A 11 3.40 -5.64 -17.58
CA GLY A 11 2.59 -4.97 -18.59
C GLY A 11 1.16 -5.52 -18.71
N VAL A 12 0.55 -5.91 -17.59
CA VAL A 12 -0.79 -6.51 -17.58
C VAL A 12 -1.87 -5.48 -17.28
N SER A 13 -3.04 -5.67 -17.88
CA SER A 13 -4.18 -4.77 -17.64
C SER A 13 -4.90 -5.09 -16.32
N TYR A 14 -5.09 -6.37 -16.00
CA TYR A 14 -5.80 -6.76 -14.80
C TYR A 14 -5.30 -8.10 -14.26
N SER A 15 -5.21 -8.18 -12.94
CA SER A 15 -4.67 -9.34 -12.23
C SER A 15 -5.46 -9.58 -10.96
N ASN A 16 -5.81 -10.83 -10.68
CA ASN A 16 -6.42 -11.21 -9.41
C ASN A 16 -5.65 -12.39 -8.82
N MET A 17 -5.37 -12.30 -7.54
CA MET A 17 -4.39 -13.13 -6.88
C MET A 17 -4.85 -13.57 -5.49
N LEU A 18 -4.72 -14.87 -5.22
CA LEU A 18 -5.19 -15.49 -3.98
C LEU A 18 -4.10 -16.38 -3.38
N GLY A 19 -3.73 -16.11 -2.14
CA GLY A 19 -2.89 -17.00 -1.34
C GLY A 19 -1.45 -17.09 -1.85
N VAL A 20 -0.74 -15.98 -1.99
CA VAL A 20 0.57 -15.96 -2.66
C VAL A 20 1.69 -15.68 -1.69
N SER A 21 2.81 -16.39 -1.81
CA SER A 21 3.95 -16.11 -0.95
C SER A 21 4.63 -14.81 -1.36
N SER A 22 5.03 -14.67 -2.62
CA SER A 22 5.72 -13.49 -3.11
C SER A 22 5.28 -13.12 -4.52
N CYS A 23 5.19 -11.83 -4.84
CA CYS A 23 4.91 -11.39 -6.20
C CYS A 23 5.58 -10.09 -6.58
N ASP A 24 6.00 -10.00 -7.84
CA ASP A 24 6.55 -8.79 -8.43
C ASP A 24 5.63 -8.31 -9.56
N MET A 25 5.21 -7.05 -9.51
CA MET A 25 4.31 -6.44 -10.50
C MET A 25 4.91 -5.17 -11.09
N LEU A 26 5.18 -5.18 -12.40
CA LEU A 26 5.67 -4.02 -13.15
C LEU A 26 4.66 -3.59 -14.22
N GLY A 27 4.24 -2.33 -14.19
CA GLY A 27 3.39 -1.75 -15.23
C GLY A 27 2.00 -2.39 -15.27
N VAL A 28 1.33 -2.46 -14.13
CA VAL A 28 0.01 -3.07 -14.00
C VAL A 28 -1.06 -1.99 -13.94
N SER A 29 -2.12 -2.11 -14.74
CA SER A 29 -3.21 -1.13 -14.63
C SER A 29 -4.00 -1.35 -13.35
N SER A 30 -4.45 -2.57 -13.09
CA SER A 30 -5.25 -2.86 -11.89
C SER A 30 -4.94 -4.25 -11.32
N CYS A 31 -4.88 -4.39 -10.00
CA CYS A 31 -4.71 -5.70 -9.37
C CYS A 31 -5.45 -5.85 -8.04
N ASP A 32 -6.01 -7.04 -7.81
CA ASP A 32 -6.66 -7.42 -6.57
C ASP A 32 -5.90 -8.58 -5.92
N MET A 33 -5.66 -8.47 -4.62
CA MET A 33 -4.83 -9.43 -3.88
C MET A 33 -5.44 -9.80 -2.53
N LEU A 34 -5.63 -11.10 -2.31
CA LEU A 34 -6.05 -11.64 -1.02
C LEU A 34 -5.02 -12.62 -0.47
N GLY A 35 -4.54 -12.38 0.75
CA GLY A 35 -3.66 -13.29 1.46
C GLY A 35 -2.30 -13.42 0.79
N VAL A 36 -1.55 -12.32 0.73
CA VAL A 36 -0.21 -12.27 0.13
C VAL A 36 0.83 -12.09 1.24
N SER A 37 1.94 -12.84 1.22
CA SER A 37 2.99 -12.60 2.23
C SER A 37 3.80 -11.36 1.86
N SER A 38 4.37 -11.31 0.66
CA SER A 38 5.13 -10.15 0.19
C SER A 38 4.76 -9.75 -1.23
N ILE A 39 4.73 -8.45 -1.51
CA ILE A 39 4.60 -7.94 -2.88
C ILE A 39 5.42 -6.69 -3.14
N ASP A 40 6.07 -6.66 -4.30
CA ASP A 40 6.72 -5.48 -4.86
C ASP A 40 5.94 -4.98 -6.09
N MET A 41 5.59 -3.69 -6.10
CA MET A 41 4.83 -3.04 -7.16
C MET A 41 5.56 -1.81 -7.71
N LEU A 42 5.81 -1.79 -9.02
CA LEU A 42 6.35 -0.63 -9.73
C LEU A 42 5.39 -0.19 -10.84
N GLY A 43 4.96 1.07 -10.80
CA GLY A 43 4.13 1.65 -11.86
C GLY A 43 2.76 0.99 -11.96
N VAL A 44 2.00 1.02 -10.87
CA VAL A 44 0.65 0.44 -10.80
C VAL A 44 -0.39 1.56 -10.82
N SER A 45 -1.46 1.44 -11.60
CA SER A 45 -2.50 2.48 -11.58
C SER A 45 -3.41 2.31 -10.36
N SER A 46 -3.96 1.11 -10.14
CA SER A 46 -4.79 0.82 -8.96
C SER A 46 -4.47 -0.55 -8.35
N CYS A 47 -4.50 -0.67 -7.03
CA CYS A 47 -4.41 -1.97 -6.36
C CYS A 47 -5.25 -2.08 -5.09
N ASP A 48 -5.89 -3.23 -4.93
CA ASP A 48 -6.67 -3.58 -3.74
C ASP A 48 -5.99 -4.76 -3.02
N MET A 49 -5.66 -4.57 -1.74
CA MET A 49 -4.91 -5.52 -0.94
C MET A 49 -5.64 -5.88 0.35
N LEU A 50 -5.90 -7.16 0.56
CA LEU A 50 -6.49 -7.70 1.78
C LEU A 50 -5.61 -8.78 2.40
N GLY A 51 -5.20 -8.55 3.65
CA GLY A 51 -4.40 -9.53 4.40
C GLY A 51 -3.02 -9.70 3.78
N VAL A 52 -2.22 -8.63 3.81
CA VAL A 52 -0.85 -8.62 3.27
C VAL A 52 0.16 -8.51 4.40
N SER A 53 1.22 -9.33 4.41
CA SER A 53 2.25 -9.17 5.44
C SER A 53 3.15 -7.97 5.13
N SER A 54 3.69 -7.88 3.92
CA SER A 54 4.53 -6.76 3.50
C SER A 54 4.24 -6.34 2.07
N CYS A 55 4.24 -5.03 1.79
CA CYS A 55 4.18 -4.53 0.43
C CYS A 55 5.07 -3.30 0.20
N ASP A 56 5.78 -3.30 -0.91
CA ASP A 56 6.60 -2.19 -1.38
C ASP A 56 5.99 -1.63 -2.66
N MET A 57 5.67 -0.33 -2.66
CA MET A 57 4.95 0.34 -3.73
C MET A 57 5.71 1.56 -4.23
N LEU A 58 6.08 1.56 -5.52
CA LEU A 58 6.71 2.70 -6.18
C LEU A 58 5.89 3.17 -7.37
N GLY A 59 5.49 4.44 -7.36
CA GLY A 59 4.74 5.04 -8.46
C GLY A 59 3.36 4.41 -8.62
N VAL A 60 2.56 4.45 -7.56
CA VAL A 60 1.19 3.93 -7.57
C VAL A 60 0.20 5.09 -7.65
N SER A 61 -0.83 5.00 -8.49
CA SER A 61 -1.82 6.08 -8.53
C SER A 61 -2.80 5.97 -7.36
N SER A 62 -3.42 4.81 -7.15
CA SER A 62 -4.33 4.56 -6.03
C SER A 62 -4.10 3.18 -5.41
N CYS A 63 -4.15 3.08 -4.08
CA CYS A 63 -4.13 1.79 -3.40
C CYS A 63 -5.03 1.73 -2.18
N ASP A 64 -5.76 0.61 -2.05
CA ASP A 64 -6.63 0.32 -0.91
C ASP A 64 -6.06 -0.89 -0.15
N MET A 65 -5.80 -0.71 1.14
CA MET A 65 -5.14 -1.69 1.99
C MET A 65 -5.95 -1.99 3.24
N LEU A 66 -6.42 -3.24 3.40
CA LEU A 66 -7.02 -3.71 4.65
C LEU A 66 -6.20 -4.84 5.27
N GLY A 67 -5.82 -4.68 6.54
CA GLY A 67 -5.11 -5.69 7.31
C GLY A 67 -3.71 -5.94 6.76
N VAL A 68 -2.87 -4.91 6.81
CA VAL A 68 -1.47 -4.97 6.33
C VAL A 68 -0.51 -4.88 7.51
N SER A 69 0.50 -5.75 7.58
CA SER A 69 1.47 -5.66 8.68
C SER A 69 2.50 -4.55 8.44
N SER A 70 3.04 -4.43 7.24
CA SER A 70 3.99 -3.37 6.88
C SER A 70 3.81 -2.93 5.44
N CYS A 71 3.87 -1.62 5.17
CA CYS A 71 3.91 -1.12 3.80
C CYS A 71 4.84 0.07 3.61
N ASP A 72 5.60 0.04 2.51
CA ASP A 72 6.48 1.13 2.10
C ASP A 72 5.96 1.73 0.79
N MET A 73 5.73 3.03 0.77
CA MET A 73 5.11 3.75 -0.34
C MET A 73 5.96 4.93 -0.79
N LEU A 74 6.47 4.89 -2.02
CA LEU A 74 7.14 6.04 -2.65
C LEU A 74 6.36 6.53 -3.88
N GLY A 75 6.01 7.81 -3.88
CA GLY A 75 5.35 8.45 -5.02
C GLY A 75 3.95 7.88 -5.28
N VAL A 76 3.10 7.90 -4.26
CA VAL A 76 1.71 7.44 -4.35
C VAL A 76 0.76 8.63 -4.49
N SER A 77 -0.21 8.59 -5.38
CA SER A 77 -1.17 9.71 -5.48
C SER A 77 -2.20 9.64 -4.36
N SER A 78 -2.87 8.51 -4.18
CA SER A 78 -3.84 8.30 -3.11
C SER A 78 -3.68 6.92 -2.46
N CYS A 79 -3.81 6.84 -1.14
CA CYS A 79 -3.88 5.55 -0.45
C CYS A 79 -4.88 5.54 0.70
N ASP A 80 -5.65 4.46 0.79
CA ASP A 80 -6.59 4.20 1.87
C ASP A 80 -6.11 3.00 2.67
N MET A 81 -5.92 3.18 3.98
CA MET A 81 -5.35 2.18 4.88
C MET A 81 -6.27 1.91 6.07
N LEU A 82 -6.60 0.64 6.30
CA LEU A 82 -7.36 0.19 7.46
C LEU A 82 -6.67 -0.98 8.15
N GLY A 83 -6.40 -0.83 9.44
CA GLY A 83 -5.78 -1.88 10.24
C GLY A 83 -4.35 -2.18 9.77
N VAL A 84 -3.51 -1.15 9.72
CA VAL A 84 -2.11 -1.26 9.31
C VAL A 84 -1.21 -1.19 10.54
N ASN A 85 -0.25 -2.11 10.68
CA ASN A 85 0.66 -2.05 11.82
C ASN A 85 1.76 -0.99 11.64
N SER A 86 2.42 -0.96 10.49
CA SER A 86 3.43 0.07 10.18
C SER A 86 3.35 0.51 8.72
N CYS A 87 3.47 1.81 8.46
CA CYS A 87 3.58 2.33 7.11
C CYS A 87 4.58 3.48 6.97
N ASP A 88 5.42 3.41 5.93
CA ASP A 88 6.36 4.46 5.56
C ASP A 88 5.92 5.09 4.24
N MET A 89 5.71 6.40 4.24
CA MET A 89 5.18 7.15 3.12
C MET A 89 6.12 8.29 2.72
N LEU A 90 6.55 8.27 1.45
CA LEU A 90 7.40 9.28 0.85
C LEU A 90 6.76 9.85 -0.41
N GLY A 91 6.45 11.15 -0.40
CA GLY A 91 5.88 11.83 -1.56
C GLY A 91 4.48 11.33 -1.90
N VAL A 92 3.59 11.29 -0.91
CA VAL A 92 2.19 10.88 -1.09
C VAL A 92 1.32 12.12 -1.27
N SER A 93 0.38 12.12 -2.23
CA SER A 93 -0.50 13.29 -2.39
C SER A 93 -1.61 13.28 -1.34
N SER A 94 -2.36 12.19 -1.20
CA SER A 94 -3.39 12.04 -0.18
C SER A 94 -3.34 10.67 0.49
N CYS A 95 -3.55 10.60 1.80
CA CYS A 95 -3.70 9.32 2.50
C CYS A 95 -4.78 9.35 3.59
N ASP A 96 -5.63 8.33 3.60
CA ASP A 96 -6.62 8.11 4.65
C ASP A 96 -6.20 6.90 5.48
N MET A 97 -6.10 7.09 6.79
CA MET A 97 -5.58 6.09 7.73
C MET A 97 -6.55 5.82 8.87
N LEU A 98 -6.97 4.56 8.97
CA LEU A 98 -7.83 4.05 10.03
C LEU A 98 -7.13 2.93 10.79
N GLU A 99 -7.07 3.03 12.12
CA GLU A 99 -6.50 1.99 12.99
C GLU A 99 -5.05 1.63 12.63
N VAL A 100 -4.18 2.65 12.49
CA VAL A 100 -2.76 2.46 12.18
C VAL A 100 -1.91 2.48 13.45
N SER A 101 -1.04 1.50 13.66
CA SER A 101 -0.20 1.51 14.88
C SER A 101 0.96 2.51 14.78
N SER A 102 1.67 2.53 13.65
CA SER A 102 2.79 3.45 13.42
C SER A 102 2.83 3.94 11.97
N CYS A 103 3.11 5.22 11.77
CA CYS A 103 3.37 5.78 10.45
C CYS A 103 4.54 6.77 10.42
N ASP A 104 5.33 6.72 9.36
CA ASP A 104 6.30 7.75 9.03
C ASP A 104 5.90 8.42 7.71
N MET A 105 5.70 9.73 7.73
CA MET A 105 5.24 10.52 6.59
C MET A 105 6.24 11.62 6.24
N LEU A 106 6.86 11.53 5.05
CA LEU A 106 7.68 12.61 4.50
C LEU A 106 7.13 13.11 3.16
N GLY A 107 6.83 14.41 3.10
CA GLY A 107 6.33 15.04 1.86
C GLY A 107 4.92 14.59 1.49
N VAL A 108 4.01 14.55 2.46
CA VAL A 108 2.59 14.24 2.23
C VAL A 108 1.80 15.52 2.02
N SER A 109 0.93 15.58 1.01
CA SER A 109 0.15 16.83 0.78
C SER A 109 -1.05 16.91 1.74
N SER A 110 -1.89 15.88 1.77
CA SER A 110 -3.04 15.80 2.67
C SER A 110 -3.12 14.45 3.37
N CYS A 111 -3.54 14.42 4.63
CA CYS A 111 -3.87 13.17 5.31
C CYS A 111 -5.08 13.27 6.24
N ASP A 112 -5.86 12.20 6.35
CA ASP A 112 -6.89 12.04 7.36
C ASP A 112 -6.55 10.81 8.22
N MET A 113 -6.47 11.00 9.54
CA MET A 113 -6.04 9.96 10.48
C MET A 113 -7.09 9.75 11.56
N LEU A 114 -7.58 8.51 11.73
CA LEU A 114 -8.38 8.14 12.91
C LEU A 114 -7.84 6.85 13.53
N GLY A 115 -7.53 6.91 14.82
CA GLY A 115 -7.02 5.75 15.56
C GLY A 115 -5.55 5.43 15.24
N VAL A 116 -4.75 6.44 14.90
CA VAL A 116 -3.30 6.31 14.70
C VAL A 116 -2.57 6.42 16.04
N SER A 117 -1.76 5.42 16.41
CA SER A 117 -1.13 5.38 17.74
C SER A 117 0.16 6.20 17.84
N SER A 118 0.99 6.18 16.80
CA SER A 118 2.20 6.99 16.68
C SER A 118 2.41 7.40 15.23
N CYS A 119 2.76 8.66 15.00
CA CYS A 119 3.10 9.10 13.65
C CYS A 119 4.15 10.20 13.66
N ASP A 120 5.21 10.01 12.87
CA ASP A 120 6.21 11.03 12.60
C ASP A 120 5.93 11.70 11.25
N MET A 121 5.89 13.03 11.25
CA MET A 121 5.51 13.83 10.07
C MET A 121 6.56 14.90 9.78
N LEU A 122 7.11 14.90 8.56
CA LEU A 122 7.92 16.01 8.03
C LEU A 122 7.45 16.44 6.64
N GLY A 123 7.28 17.74 6.44
CA GLY A 123 6.85 18.27 5.14
C GLY A 123 5.42 17.89 4.78
N VAL A 124 4.54 17.79 5.78
CA VAL A 124 3.11 17.52 5.57
C VAL A 124 2.33 18.83 5.48
N SER A 125 1.49 19.00 4.46
CA SER A 125 0.85 20.31 4.18
C SER A 125 -0.46 20.51 4.94
N SER A 126 -1.31 19.48 5.01
CA SER A 126 -2.56 19.48 5.80
C SER A 126 -2.83 18.09 6.35
N CYS A 127 -3.17 17.98 7.63
CA CYS A 127 -3.62 16.71 8.20
C CYS A 127 -4.72 16.91 9.23
N ASP A 128 -5.80 16.14 9.08
CA ASP A 128 -6.85 16.01 10.07
C ASP A 128 -6.63 14.73 10.90
N MET A 129 -6.89 14.82 12.21
CA MET A 129 -6.66 13.77 13.21
C MET A 129 -7.86 13.56 14.12
#